data_AF-A0A7C5AF64-F1
#
_entry.id   AF-A0A7C5AF64-F1
#
_cell.length_a   1.000
_cell.length_b   1.000
_cell.length_c   1.000
_cell.angle_alpha   90.00
_cell.angle_beta   90.00
_cell.angle_gamma   90.00
#
_symmetry.space_group_name_H-M   'P 1'
#
loop_
_entity.id
_entity.type
_entity.pdbx_description
1 polymer ?
#
loop_
_entity_poly.entity_id
_entity_poly.type
_entity_poly.pdbx_seq_one_letter_code
_entity_poly.pdbx_strand_id
1 'polypeptide(L)'
;MTEENTDRDLIDRIRSGDEEALSRFYAESRERLGKMVQFRMDPRLAARMDPEDVLQEAWIAARQRIHHWIEAPERDLFIWLRLITSQTLVDLHRKHLGTRMRDARREVVPGHGGPAASTVSIAGRLLASVTSPSQAAMKAEISRRLEKALDAMDPIDREVLVLRHFEELSNNEVAEVLGMKKTATSNRYVRALGRLRGILESMPGFPGGTES
;
A
#
# COMPACT_ATOMS: atom_id res chain seq x y z
N MET A 1 -31.36 -9.83 -6.85
CA MET A 1 -30.11 -10.56 -7.14
C MET A 1 -29.00 -9.77 -6.46
N THR A 2 -28.46 -10.27 -5.35
CA THR A 2 -27.56 -9.52 -4.45
C THR A 2 -26.13 -9.47 -5.02
N GLU A 3 -25.38 -8.42 -4.70
CA GLU A 3 -23.98 -8.22 -5.13
C GLU A 3 -23.09 -9.44 -4.83
N GLU A 4 -23.30 -10.10 -3.68
CA GLU A 4 -22.57 -11.33 -3.28
C GLU A 4 -22.74 -12.51 -4.27
N ASN A 5 -23.88 -12.63 -4.96
CA ASN A 5 -24.08 -13.67 -5.97
C ASN A 5 -23.33 -13.35 -7.27
N THR A 6 -23.22 -12.07 -7.61
CA THR A 6 -22.46 -11.61 -8.79
C THR A 6 -20.96 -11.83 -8.58
N ASP A 7 -20.47 -11.56 -7.37
CA ASP A 7 -19.04 -11.76 -7.02
C ASP A 7 -18.66 -13.24 -7.04
N ARG A 8 -19.51 -14.11 -6.49
CA ARG A 8 -19.26 -15.57 -6.50
C ARG A 8 -19.24 -16.14 -7.92
N ASP A 9 -20.20 -15.73 -8.75
CA ASP A 9 -20.27 -16.13 -10.16
C ASP A 9 -19.02 -15.66 -10.94
N LEU A 10 -18.55 -14.43 -10.67
CA LEU A 10 -17.35 -13.89 -11.29
C LEU A 10 -16.09 -14.70 -10.92
N ILE A 11 -15.93 -15.06 -9.64
CA ILE A 11 -14.79 -15.87 -9.18
C ILE A 11 -14.81 -17.28 -9.78
N ASP A 12 -15.99 -17.91 -9.86
CA ASP A 12 -16.11 -19.25 -10.43
C ASP A 12 -15.81 -19.26 -11.94
N ARG A 13 -16.18 -18.20 -12.67
CA ARG A 13 -15.76 -18.00 -14.07
C ARG A 13 -14.25 -17.81 -14.20
N ILE A 14 -13.61 -17.03 -13.33
CA ILE A 14 -12.16 -16.88 -13.35
C ILE A 14 -11.48 -18.24 -13.11
N ARG A 15 -12.01 -19.06 -12.19
CA ARG A 15 -11.51 -20.41 -11.93
C ARG A 15 -11.67 -21.37 -13.10
N SER A 16 -12.64 -21.15 -13.99
CA SER A 16 -12.77 -21.94 -15.22
C SER A 16 -11.88 -21.44 -16.37
N GLY A 17 -11.06 -20.41 -16.13
CA GLY A 17 -10.13 -19.85 -17.11
C GLY A 17 -10.72 -18.72 -17.96
N ASP A 18 -11.85 -18.13 -17.54
CA ASP A 18 -12.47 -17.00 -18.24
C ASP A 18 -11.61 -15.73 -18.09
N GLU A 19 -10.90 -15.37 -19.16
CA GLU A 19 -10.05 -14.17 -19.19
C GLU A 19 -10.86 -12.87 -19.13
N GLU A 20 -12.10 -12.85 -19.64
CA GLU A 20 -12.94 -11.64 -19.58
C GLU A 20 -13.39 -11.37 -18.14
N ALA A 21 -13.74 -12.43 -17.40
CA ALA A 21 -14.05 -12.34 -15.99
C ALA A 21 -12.86 -11.79 -15.18
N LEU A 22 -11.64 -12.27 -15.47
CA LEU A 22 -10.42 -11.77 -14.83
C LEU A 22 -10.15 -10.30 -15.18
N SER A 23 -10.31 -9.94 -16.46
CA SER A 23 -10.15 -8.57 -16.95
C SER A 23 -11.10 -7.61 -16.25
N ARG A 24 -12.37 -8.02 -16.10
CA ARG A 24 -13.39 -7.26 -15.38
C ARG A 24 -13.03 -7.06 -13.91
N PHE A 25 -12.65 -8.13 -13.20
CA PHE A 25 -12.23 -8.04 -11.81
C PHE A 25 -11.01 -7.12 -11.63
N TYR A 26 -10.05 -7.20 -12.57
CA TYR A 26 -8.88 -6.33 -12.57
C TYR A 26 -9.26 -4.86 -12.77
N ALA A 27 -10.17 -4.58 -13.72
CA ALA A 27 -10.65 -3.23 -13.97
C ALA A 27 -11.35 -2.62 -12.75
N GLU A 28 -12.20 -3.39 -12.07
CA GLU A 28 -12.86 -3.00 -10.82
C GLU A 28 -11.85 -2.78 -9.66
N SER A 29 -10.77 -3.57 -9.65
CA SER A 29 -9.69 -3.47 -8.65
C SER A 29 -8.69 -2.34 -8.93
N ARG A 30 -8.68 -1.79 -10.15
CA ARG A 30 -7.62 -0.92 -10.67
C ARG A 30 -7.44 0.36 -9.86
N GLU A 31 -8.53 0.99 -9.42
CA GLU A 31 -8.46 2.19 -8.59
C GLU A 31 -7.75 1.90 -7.25
N ARG A 32 -8.14 0.80 -6.58
CA ARG A 32 -7.57 0.40 -5.29
C ARG A 32 -6.09 0.03 -5.42
N LEU A 33 -5.72 -0.70 -6.48
CA LEU A 33 -4.31 -0.99 -6.80
C LEU A 33 -3.52 0.28 -7.13
N GLY A 34 -4.14 1.24 -7.82
CA GLY A 34 -3.56 2.54 -8.13
C GLY A 34 -3.21 3.35 -6.87
N LYS A 35 -4.06 3.35 -5.84
CA LYS A 35 -3.76 3.98 -4.54
C LYS A 35 -2.51 3.40 -3.91
N MET A 36 -2.37 2.08 -3.94
CA MET A 36 -1.17 1.38 -3.47
C MET A 36 0.08 1.77 -4.29
N VAL A 37 -0.01 1.75 -5.62
CA VAL A 37 1.11 2.10 -6.50
C VAL A 37 1.56 3.53 -6.24
N GLN A 38 0.64 4.49 -6.28
CA GLN A 38 0.96 5.90 -6.02
C GLN A 38 1.63 6.12 -4.66
N PHE A 39 1.21 5.37 -3.65
CA PHE A 39 1.76 5.51 -2.31
C PHE A 39 3.16 4.87 -2.16
N ARG A 40 3.38 3.72 -2.79
CA ARG A 40 4.60 2.92 -2.63
C ARG A 40 5.67 3.13 -3.70
N MET A 41 5.34 3.81 -4.79
CA MET A 41 6.29 4.06 -5.87
C MET A 41 7.43 4.97 -5.39
N ASP A 42 8.67 4.55 -5.62
CA ASP A 42 9.84 5.37 -5.33
C ASP A 42 9.77 6.67 -6.15
N PRO A 43 10.01 7.86 -5.57
CA PRO A 43 9.94 9.13 -6.30
C PRO A 43 10.82 9.20 -7.56
N ARG A 44 11.96 8.48 -7.57
CA ARG A 44 12.86 8.40 -8.73
C ARG A 44 12.30 7.49 -9.82
N LEU A 45 11.50 6.50 -9.46
CA LEU A 45 10.75 5.69 -10.40
C LEU A 45 9.56 6.49 -10.94
N ALA A 46 8.84 7.20 -10.07
CA ALA A 46 7.74 8.10 -10.45
C ALA A 46 8.17 9.24 -11.40
N ALA A 47 9.43 9.67 -11.32
CA ALA A 47 10.00 10.63 -12.27
C ALA A 47 10.23 10.06 -13.69
N ARG A 48 10.08 8.74 -13.87
CA ARG A 48 10.36 8.05 -15.14
C ARG A 48 9.16 7.29 -15.70
N MET A 49 8.19 6.95 -14.86
CA MET A 49 7.07 6.08 -15.19
C MET A 49 5.81 6.56 -14.48
N ASP A 50 4.67 6.43 -15.16
CA ASP A 50 3.38 6.70 -14.56
C ASP A 50 2.94 5.49 -13.69
N PRO A 51 2.22 5.70 -12.58
CA PRO A 51 1.53 4.62 -11.87
C PRO A 51 0.71 3.68 -12.77
N GLU A 52 0.13 4.20 -13.86
CA GLU A 52 -0.63 3.40 -14.82
C GLU A 52 0.25 2.44 -15.63
N ASP A 53 1.49 2.81 -15.94
CA ASP A 53 2.46 1.91 -16.58
C ASP A 53 2.76 0.72 -15.67
N VAL A 54 2.86 0.97 -14.36
CA VAL A 54 3.06 -0.08 -13.35
C VAL A 54 1.84 -1.02 -13.29
N LEU A 55 0.62 -0.48 -13.32
CA LEU A 55 -0.59 -1.29 -13.35
C LEU A 55 -0.70 -2.10 -14.65
N GLN A 56 -0.24 -1.57 -15.79
CA GLN A 56 -0.21 -2.34 -17.03
C GLN A 56 0.78 -3.53 -16.94
N GLU A 57 1.98 -3.31 -16.41
CA GLU A 57 2.96 -4.38 -16.19
C GLU A 57 2.46 -5.41 -15.17
N ALA A 58 1.76 -4.97 -14.12
CA ALA A 58 1.14 -5.87 -13.15
C ALA A 58 0.03 -6.72 -13.76
N TRP A 59 -0.77 -6.16 -14.68
CA TRP A 59 -1.78 -6.91 -15.41
C TRP A 59 -1.17 -8.02 -16.27
N ILE A 60 -0.10 -7.72 -17.00
CA ILE A 60 0.62 -8.71 -17.80
C ILE A 60 1.16 -9.84 -16.91
N ALA A 61 1.78 -9.49 -15.78
CA ALA A 61 2.28 -10.47 -14.81
C ALA A 61 1.16 -11.31 -14.19
N ALA A 62 -0.01 -10.70 -13.90
CA ALA A 62 -1.16 -11.40 -13.35
C ALA A 62 -1.70 -12.44 -14.34
N ARG A 63 -1.94 -12.07 -15.61
CA ARG A 63 -2.39 -13.01 -16.64
C ARG A 63 -1.45 -14.20 -16.82
N GLN A 64 -0.14 -13.97 -16.75
CA GLN A 64 0.84 -15.05 -16.86
C GLN A 64 0.81 -16.01 -15.67
N ARG A 65 0.40 -15.54 -14.49
CA ARG A 65 0.48 -16.29 -13.23
C ARG A 65 -0.87 -16.77 -12.70
N ILE A 66 -1.99 -16.35 -13.28
CA ILE A 66 -3.35 -16.63 -12.78
C ILE A 66 -3.61 -18.13 -12.60
N HIS A 67 -3.06 -18.99 -13.45
CA HIS A 67 -3.20 -20.45 -13.34
C HIS A 67 -2.74 -20.99 -11.98
N HIS A 68 -1.67 -20.45 -11.39
CA HIS A 68 -1.21 -20.86 -10.05
C HIS A 68 -2.25 -20.52 -8.98
N TRP A 69 -2.94 -19.38 -9.10
CA TRP A 69 -4.00 -19.01 -8.17
C TRP A 69 -5.26 -19.85 -8.38
N ILE A 70 -5.60 -20.17 -9.63
CA ILE A 70 -6.75 -21.03 -9.96
C ILE A 70 -6.55 -22.44 -9.37
N GLU A 71 -5.36 -23.02 -9.50
CA GLU A 71 -5.04 -24.36 -9.02
C GLU A 71 -5.03 -24.44 -7.48
N ALA A 72 -4.48 -23.42 -6.81
CA ALA A 72 -4.33 -23.39 -5.36
C ALA A 72 -4.54 -21.96 -4.80
N PRO A 73 -5.81 -21.52 -4.61
CA PRO A 73 -6.10 -20.20 -4.09
C PRO A 73 -5.82 -20.14 -2.59
N GLU A 74 -4.61 -19.74 -2.21
CA GLU A 74 -4.21 -19.51 -0.81
C GLU A 74 -4.74 -18.20 -0.22
N ARG A 75 -5.14 -17.28 -1.11
CA ARG A 75 -5.51 -15.90 -0.79
C ARG A 75 -6.69 -15.45 -1.63
N ASP A 76 -7.42 -14.46 -1.12
CA ASP A 76 -8.41 -13.74 -1.90
C ASP A 76 -7.80 -13.18 -3.19
N LEU A 77 -8.58 -13.16 -4.28
CA LEU A 77 -8.10 -12.76 -5.59
C LEU A 77 -7.56 -11.32 -5.61
N PHE A 78 -8.21 -10.40 -4.88
CA PHE A 78 -7.73 -9.04 -4.78
C PHE A 78 -6.40 -8.96 -4.02
N ILE A 79 -6.24 -9.72 -2.93
CA ILE A 79 -4.98 -9.80 -2.19
C ILE A 79 -3.87 -10.39 -3.05
N TRP A 80 -4.18 -11.40 -3.87
CA TRP A 80 -3.24 -11.95 -4.83
C TRP A 80 -2.84 -10.93 -5.91
N LEU A 81 -3.80 -10.20 -6.51
CA LEU A 81 -3.48 -9.14 -7.47
C LEU A 81 -2.60 -8.06 -6.84
N ARG A 82 -2.93 -7.64 -5.61
CA ARG A 82 -2.14 -6.67 -4.84
C ARG A 82 -0.70 -7.16 -4.62
N LEU A 83 -0.52 -8.46 -4.36
CA LEU A 83 0.79 -9.09 -4.25
C LEU A 83 1.56 -9.04 -5.58
N ILE A 84 0.90 -9.34 -6.71
CA ILE A 84 1.52 -9.22 -8.03
C ILE A 84 1.93 -7.78 -8.31
N THR A 85 1.06 -6.80 -8.07
CA THR A 85 1.39 -5.38 -8.23
C THR A 85 2.56 -4.95 -7.35
N SER A 86 2.63 -5.45 -6.11
CA SER A 86 3.76 -5.24 -5.19
C SER A 86 5.08 -5.76 -5.77
N GLN A 87 5.07 -6.97 -6.33
CA GLN A 87 6.25 -7.59 -6.93
C GLN A 87 6.67 -6.85 -8.20
N THR A 88 5.72 -6.43 -9.04
CA THR A 88 5.98 -5.60 -10.23
C THR A 88 6.67 -4.30 -9.86
N LEU A 89 6.26 -3.62 -8.79
CA LEU A 89 6.95 -2.42 -8.29
C LEU A 89 8.42 -2.71 -7.95
N VAL A 90 8.70 -3.82 -7.26
CA VAL A 90 10.08 -4.23 -6.92
C VAL A 90 10.90 -4.50 -8.18
N ASP A 91 10.31 -5.19 -9.15
CA ASP A 91 10.99 -5.59 -10.38
C ASP A 91 11.26 -4.37 -11.29
N LEU A 92 10.30 -3.45 -11.43
CA LEU A 92 10.49 -2.19 -12.14
C LEU A 92 11.52 -1.31 -11.45
N HIS A 93 11.45 -1.18 -10.13
CA HIS A 93 12.47 -0.45 -9.37
C HIS A 93 13.87 -1.02 -9.62
N ARG A 94 14.02 -2.36 -9.63
CA ARG A 94 15.28 -3.04 -9.95
C ARG A 94 15.74 -2.75 -11.38
N LYS A 95 14.83 -2.87 -12.36
CA LYS A 95 15.11 -2.69 -13.79
C LYS A 95 15.54 -1.25 -14.11
N HIS A 96 14.86 -0.27 -13.55
CA HIS A 96 15.07 1.13 -13.91
C HIS A 96 16.14 1.85 -13.07
N LEU A 97 16.39 1.41 -11.82
CA LEU A 97 17.36 2.07 -10.93
C LEU A 97 18.62 1.23 -10.64
N GLY A 98 18.64 -0.06 -11.01
CA GLY A 98 19.81 -0.84 -11.44
C GLY A 98 21.03 -1.07 -10.53
N THR A 99 21.28 -0.31 -9.44
CA THR A 99 22.63 -0.31 -8.82
C THR A 99 22.73 -0.20 -7.29
N ARG A 100 21.63 0.02 -6.54
CA ARG A 100 21.67 0.12 -5.06
C ARG A 100 20.66 -0.79 -4.34
N MET A 101 20.61 -2.06 -4.74
CA MET A 101 19.75 -3.10 -4.13
C MET A 101 20.04 -3.44 -2.65
N ARG A 102 21.08 -2.88 -2.01
CA ARG A 102 21.47 -3.28 -0.65
C ARG A 102 20.49 -2.80 0.44
N ASP A 103 19.83 -1.67 0.25
CA ASP A 103 18.86 -1.15 1.26
C ASP A 103 17.44 -1.70 1.04
N ALA A 104 16.96 -1.81 -0.21
CA ALA A 104 15.58 -2.22 -0.49
C ALA A 104 15.23 -3.65 -0.03
N ARG A 105 16.20 -4.58 0.09
CA ARG A 105 15.97 -5.93 0.65
C ARG A 105 15.79 -5.93 2.17
N ARG A 106 16.25 -4.90 2.89
CA ARG A 106 16.07 -4.76 4.35
C ARG A 106 14.69 -4.22 4.72
N GLU A 107 13.96 -3.66 3.75
CA GLU A 107 12.67 -2.99 3.96
C GLU A 107 11.51 -3.82 3.37
N VAL A 108 11.61 -5.14 3.32
CA VAL A 108 10.47 -5.99 2.94
C VAL A 108 9.78 -6.47 4.21
N VAL A 109 8.50 -6.14 4.38
CA VAL A 109 7.71 -6.70 5.47
C VAL A 109 7.45 -8.19 5.17
N PRO A 110 7.77 -9.12 6.08
CA PRO A 110 7.49 -10.54 5.88
C PRO A 110 6.00 -10.77 5.57
N GLY A 111 5.71 -11.58 4.53
CA GLY A 111 4.34 -11.88 4.09
C GLY A 111 3.72 -10.87 3.11
N HIS A 112 4.26 -9.66 3.02
CA HIS A 112 3.72 -8.56 2.20
C HIS A 112 4.13 -8.60 0.72
N GLY A 113 5.28 -9.22 0.41
CA GLY A 113 5.77 -9.45 -0.95
C GLY A 113 6.11 -8.19 -1.78
N GLY A 114 6.13 -7.02 -1.16
CA GLY A 114 6.48 -5.73 -1.76
C GLY A 114 7.32 -4.85 -0.84
N PRO A 115 7.75 -3.65 -1.29
CA PRO A 115 8.51 -2.74 -0.46
C PRO A 115 7.63 -2.25 0.70
N ALA A 116 8.19 -2.16 1.90
CA ALA A 116 7.56 -1.49 3.03
C ALA A 116 7.27 -0.02 2.65
N ALA A 117 6.26 0.55 3.30
CA ALA A 117 6.06 1.98 3.19
C ALA A 117 7.22 2.74 3.82
N SER A 118 7.82 3.65 3.07
CA SER A 118 8.81 4.58 3.65
C SER A 118 8.10 5.59 4.55
N THR A 119 8.74 5.96 5.66
CA THR A 119 8.24 7.01 6.55
C THR A 119 8.18 8.37 5.87
N VAL A 120 9.06 8.60 4.88
CA VAL A 120 9.01 9.76 3.96
C VAL A 120 7.70 9.79 3.17
N SER A 121 7.26 8.66 2.60
CA SER A 121 5.99 8.56 1.85
C SER A 121 4.78 8.86 2.75
N ILE A 122 4.78 8.30 3.97
CA ILE A 122 3.73 8.54 4.96
C ILE A 122 3.70 10.04 5.36
N ALA A 123 4.86 10.61 5.69
CA ALA A 123 4.97 12.01 6.11
C ALA A 123 4.57 12.99 5.00
N GLY A 124 4.97 12.73 3.76
CA GLY A 124 4.61 13.54 2.60
C GLY A 124 3.11 13.58 2.35
N ARG A 125 2.42 12.43 2.44
CA ARG A 125 0.96 12.33 2.26
C ARG A 125 0.19 13.01 3.39
N LEU A 126 0.66 12.84 4.63
CA LEU A 126 0.07 13.54 5.78
C LEU A 126 0.24 15.06 5.64
N LEU A 127 1.40 15.56 5.22
CA LEU A 127 1.61 17.01 5.11
C LEU A 127 0.86 17.67 3.96
N ALA A 128 0.59 16.92 2.89
CA ALA A 128 -0.24 17.38 1.80
C ALA A 128 -1.68 17.69 2.24
N SER A 129 -2.20 17.05 3.29
CA SER A 129 -3.57 17.28 3.78
C SER A 129 -3.71 18.41 4.81
N VAL A 130 -2.60 18.91 5.39
CA VAL A 130 -2.63 19.92 6.46
C VAL A 130 -1.99 21.26 6.14
N THR A 131 -1.24 21.42 5.03
CA THR A 131 -0.48 22.67 4.78
C THR A 131 -0.74 23.31 3.42
N SER A 132 -0.87 24.65 3.42
CA SER A 132 -0.86 25.48 2.20
C SER A 132 0.56 25.57 1.61
N PRO A 133 0.73 25.71 0.28
CA PRO A 133 2.04 25.72 -0.39
C PRO A 133 3.08 26.77 0.06
N SER A 134 2.71 27.75 0.89
CA SER A 134 3.49 28.98 1.09
C SER A 134 4.65 28.92 2.12
N GLN A 135 5.00 27.77 2.69
CA GLN A 135 6.08 27.68 3.70
C GLN A 135 7.00 26.45 3.54
N ALA A 136 7.78 26.41 2.46
CA ALA A 136 8.64 25.26 2.12
C ALA A 136 9.64 24.85 3.22
N ALA A 137 10.27 25.81 3.91
CA ALA A 137 11.23 25.54 4.98
C ALA A 137 10.56 24.96 6.25
N MET A 138 9.40 25.51 6.63
CA MET A 138 8.61 25.00 7.75
C MET A 138 8.08 23.60 7.44
N LYS A 139 7.62 23.37 6.21
CA LYS A 139 7.18 22.05 5.73
C LYS A 139 8.31 21.01 5.81
N ALA A 140 9.52 21.36 5.40
CA ALA A 140 10.67 20.45 5.46
C ALA A 140 11.05 20.05 6.89
N GLU A 141 10.98 20.99 7.84
CA GLU A 141 11.24 20.72 9.26
C GLU A 141 10.13 19.84 9.87
N ILE A 142 8.85 20.12 9.58
CA ILE A 142 7.72 19.29 10.03
C ILE A 142 7.81 17.88 9.41
N SER A 143 8.14 17.76 8.11
CA SER A 143 8.39 16.46 7.45
C SER A 143 9.42 15.65 8.21
N ARG A 144 10.56 16.23 8.53
CA ARG A 144 11.66 15.53 9.21
C ARG A 144 11.27 15.05 10.61
N ARG A 145 10.50 15.86 11.35
CA ARG A 145 9.98 15.48 12.68
C ARG A 145 8.98 14.34 12.57
N LEU A 146 8.07 14.41 11.61
CA LEU A 146 7.07 13.39 11.36
C LEU A 146 7.73 12.07 10.93
N GLU A 147 8.71 12.12 10.02
CA GLU A 147 9.52 10.96 9.62
C GLU A 147 10.18 10.30 10.83
N LYS A 148 10.90 11.07 11.66
CA LYS A 148 11.57 10.56 12.86
C LYS A 148 10.60 9.94 13.87
N ALA A 149 9.43 10.53 14.02
CA ALA A 149 8.40 10.03 14.93
C ALA A 149 7.76 8.73 14.41
N LEU A 150 7.51 8.65 13.10
CA LEU A 150 7.05 7.43 12.44
C LEU A 150 8.11 6.33 12.52
N ASP A 151 9.40 6.64 12.34
CA ASP A 151 10.50 5.67 12.45
C ASP A 151 10.55 5.00 13.83
N ALA A 152 10.16 5.73 14.89
CA ALA A 152 10.07 5.21 16.25
C ALA A 152 8.85 4.28 16.50
N MET A 153 7.91 4.19 15.56
CA MET A 153 6.80 3.24 15.64
C MET A 153 7.27 1.81 15.35
N ASP A 154 6.52 0.82 15.84
CA ASP A 154 6.71 -0.57 15.44
C ASP A 154 6.48 -0.71 13.92
N PRO A 155 7.35 -1.40 13.17
CA PRO A 155 7.22 -1.52 11.72
C PRO A 155 5.87 -2.10 11.27
N ILE A 156 5.32 -3.07 12.02
CA ILE A 156 4.01 -3.65 11.70
C ILE A 156 2.89 -2.65 12.00
N ASP A 157 2.98 -1.86 13.07
CA ASP A 157 1.99 -0.81 13.35
C ASP A 157 1.99 0.26 12.25
N ARG A 158 3.16 0.67 11.71
CA ARG A 158 3.24 1.54 10.52
C ARG A 158 2.60 0.90 9.29
N GLU A 159 2.90 -0.36 9.04
CA GLU A 159 2.40 -1.06 7.86
C GLU A 159 0.86 -1.22 7.93
N VAL A 160 0.31 -1.53 9.10
CA VAL A 160 -1.14 -1.58 9.32
C VAL A 160 -1.79 -0.22 9.05
N LEU A 161 -1.16 0.87 9.51
CA LEU A 161 -1.63 2.24 9.23
C LEU A 161 -1.66 2.50 7.72
N VAL A 162 -0.61 2.11 6.99
CA VAL A 162 -0.52 2.26 5.54
C VAL A 162 -1.64 1.53 4.84
N LEU A 163 -1.76 0.23 5.12
CA LEU A 163 -2.73 -0.64 4.49
C LEU A 163 -4.18 -0.18 4.76
N ARG A 164 -4.49 0.28 5.97
CA ARG A 164 -5.85 0.72 6.33
C ARG A 164 -6.18 2.13 5.85
N HIS A 165 -5.25 3.08 5.99
CA HIS A 165 -5.56 4.51 5.81
C HIS A 165 -5.22 5.02 4.41
N PHE A 166 -4.14 4.54 3.81
CA PHE A 166 -3.67 5.04 2.51
C PHE A 166 -4.02 4.11 1.35
N GLU A 167 -4.06 2.80 1.60
CA GLU A 167 -4.50 1.80 0.61
C GLU A 167 -5.96 1.38 0.79
N GLU A 168 -6.63 1.85 1.84
CA GLU A 168 -8.06 1.62 2.12
C GLU A 168 -8.46 0.13 2.17
N LEU A 169 -7.53 -0.77 2.49
CA LEU A 169 -7.84 -2.19 2.70
C LEU A 169 -8.68 -2.37 3.94
N SER A 170 -9.63 -3.30 3.96
CA SER A 170 -10.39 -3.72 5.14
C SER A 170 -9.50 -4.39 6.21
N ASN A 171 -9.96 -4.47 7.47
CA ASN A 171 -9.23 -5.21 8.51
C ASN A 171 -8.99 -6.68 8.15
N ASN A 172 -9.89 -7.29 7.37
CA ASN A 172 -9.77 -8.65 6.91
C ASN A 172 -8.62 -8.78 5.90
N GLU A 173 -8.60 -7.90 4.89
CA GLU A 173 -7.55 -7.84 3.88
C GLU A 173 -6.18 -7.54 4.50
N VAL A 174 -6.10 -6.60 5.44
CA VAL A 174 -4.84 -6.30 6.16
C VAL A 174 -4.35 -7.50 6.96
N ALA A 175 -5.26 -8.22 7.63
CA ALA A 175 -4.91 -9.43 8.36
C ALA A 175 -4.33 -10.51 7.42
N GLU A 176 -4.93 -10.66 6.24
CA GLU A 176 -4.47 -11.61 5.23
C GLU A 176 -3.11 -11.22 4.64
N VAL A 177 -2.93 -9.95 4.28
CA VAL A 177 -1.66 -9.40 3.77
C VAL A 177 -0.52 -9.62 4.77
N LEU A 178 -0.78 -9.37 6.06
CA LEU A 178 0.25 -9.48 7.10
C LEU A 178 0.37 -10.88 7.72
N GLY A 179 -0.48 -11.84 7.33
CA GLY A 179 -0.52 -13.17 7.95
C GLY A 179 -0.89 -13.14 9.44
N MET A 180 -1.73 -12.18 9.84
CA MET A 180 -2.12 -11.93 11.23
C MET A 180 -3.58 -12.30 11.50
N LYS A 181 -3.94 -12.41 12.78
CA LYS A 181 -5.35 -12.53 13.18
C LYS A 181 -6.05 -11.17 13.05
N LYS A 182 -7.30 -11.16 12.56
CA LYS A 182 -8.14 -9.96 12.42
C LYS A 182 -8.18 -9.08 13.69
N THR A 183 -8.33 -9.70 14.86
CA THR A 183 -8.34 -8.99 16.15
C THR A 183 -7.01 -8.34 16.48
N ALA A 184 -5.89 -9.01 16.18
CA ALA A 184 -4.55 -8.44 16.35
C ALA A 184 -4.35 -7.25 15.40
N THR A 185 -4.79 -7.35 14.16
CA THR A 185 -4.75 -6.25 13.17
C THR A 185 -5.55 -5.03 13.63
N SER A 186 -6.79 -5.22 14.09
CA SER A 186 -7.63 -4.13 14.60
C SER A 186 -6.98 -3.41 15.80
N ASN A 187 -6.45 -4.16 16.77
CA ASN A 187 -5.77 -3.60 17.94
C ASN A 187 -4.52 -2.82 17.55
N ARG A 188 -3.73 -3.35 16.60
CA ARG A 188 -2.57 -2.66 16.03
C ARG A 188 -2.95 -1.37 15.33
N TYR A 189 -4.02 -1.38 14.54
CA TYR A 189 -4.51 -0.20 13.84
C TYR A 189 -4.92 0.92 14.81
N VAL A 190 -5.71 0.60 15.83
CA VAL A 190 -6.13 1.59 16.85
C VAL A 190 -4.91 2.17 17.58
N ARG A 191 -3.94 1.33 17.95
CA ARG A 191 -2.69 1.78 18.57
C ARG A 191 -1.87 2.67 17.64
N ALA A 192 -1.73 2.29 16.37
CA ALA A 192 -1.00 3.05 15.37
C ALA A 192 -1.64 4.42 15.14
N LEU A 193 -2.97 4.49 15.04
CA LEU A 193 -3.72 5.75 14.94
C LEU A 193 -3.56 6.63 16.18
N GLY A 194 -3.62 6.05 17.38
CA GLY A 194 -3.42 6.79 18.62
C GLY A 194 -2.02 7.42 18.70
N ARG A 195 -0.98 6.65 18.30
CA ARG A 195 0.38 7.17 18.20
C ARG A 195 0.51 8.27 17.15
N LEU A 196 -0.04 8.05 15.96
CA LEU A 196 -0.03 9.05 14.90
C LEU A 196 -0.70 10.34 15.35
N ARG A 197 -1.86 10.25 16.01
CA ARG A 197 -2.56 11.40 16.56
C ARG A 197 -1.69 12.16 17.55
N GLY A 198 -1.09 11.48 18.53
CA GLY A 198 -0.20 12.13 19.50
C GLY A 198 1.02 12.80 18.84
N ILE A 199 1.56 12.20 17.78
CA ILE A 199 2.63 12.82 16.98
C ILE A 199 2.13 14.11 16.33
N LEU A 200 0.98 14.08 15.65
CA LEU A 200 0.41 15.25 14.99
C LEU A 200 0.05 16.37 15.96
N GLU A 201 -0.52 16.04 17.13
CA GLU A 201 -0.87 17.01 18.18
C GLU A 201 0.37 17.66 18.83
N SER A 202 1.52 16.99 18.82
CA SER A 202 2.79 17.55 19.30
C SER A 202 3.50 18.46 18.30
N MET A 203 3.00 18.58 17.07
CA MET A 203 3.67 19.36 16.02
C MET A 203 3.20 20.82 15.98
N PRO A 204 4.13 21.79 15.99
CA PRO A 204 3.80 23.21 15.85
C PRO A 204 3.09 23.49 14.54
N GLY A 205 1.95 24.20 14.57
CA GLY A 205 1.18 24.58 13.39
C GLY A 205 0.14 23.55 12.93
N PHE A 206 -0.03 22.42 13.63
CA PHE A 206 -1.21 21.57 13.45
C PHE A 206 -2.43 22.24 14.12
N PRO A 207 -3.63 22.30 13.50
CA PRO A 207 -4.81 22.85 14.15
C PRO A 207 -5.17 21.98 15.38
N GLY A 208 -4.78 22.44 16.57
CA GLY A 208 -4.88 21.71 17.84
C GLY A 208 -3.54 21.45 18.55
N GLY A 209 -2.40 21.82 17.96
CA GLY A 209 -1.10 21.72 18.61
C GLY A 209 -0.94 22.76 19.72
N THR A 210 -0.50 22.31 20.90
CA THR A 210 -0.15 23.22 21.99
C THR A 210 1.15 23.93 21.64
N GLU A 211 1.11 25.25 21.51
CA GLU A 211 2.32 26.07 21.57
C GLU A 211 2.87 25.95 23.00
N SER A 212 4.06 25.38 23.14
CA SER A 212 4.81 25.38 24.39
C SER A 212 6.25 25.76 24.10
#